data_AF-A0A9D6BRH1-F1
#
_entry.id   AF-A0A9D6BRH1-F1
#
_cell.length_a   1.000
_cell.length_b   1.000
_cell.length_c   1.000
_cell.angle_alpha   90.00
_cell.angle_beta   90.00
_cell.angle_gamma   90.00
#
_symmetry.space_group_name_H-M   'P 1'
#
loop_
_entity.id
_entity.type
_entity.pdbx_description
1 polymer ?
#
loop_
_entity_poly.entity_id
_entity_poly.type
_entity_poly.pdbx_seq_one_letter_code
_entity_poly.pdbx_strand_id
1 'polypeptide(L)'
;MKIINGNKKLLAVFALFSILLSPTPARAGAACFGACAIACCSTAGGPAAFAGPLGIAVGLTGCTGICMVACATAAFIPPACFADETKISVLEQGIRIEKDVKDIIVGDLVSTLKNEKLSLTSVLRNQKTQGRFEFVQITFEDLQNGMPKRILVTPEHGLVLSNENNELTIDSAEHINAGDRMLSADGIALLVTDIAIVTKNEKYTLETVDGTVLASDLFVTTMCNEEVIGGERLFEPTMKNWRMKHNFSEAH
;
A
#
# COMPACT_ATOMS: atom_id res chain seq x y z
N MET A 1 38.97 -43.96 29.13
CA MET A 1 37.72 -43.88 28.37
C MET A 1 37.32 -42.41 28.28
N LYS A 2 37.43 -41.78 27.10
CA LYS A 2 37.29 -40.33 26.89
C LYS A 2 35.99 -40.09 26.11
N ILE A 3 34.98 -39.50 26.74
CA ILE A 3 33.70 -39.18 26.11
C ILE A 3 33.86 -37.86 25.34
N ILE A 4 33.77 -37.93 24.00
CA ILE A 4 33.88 -36.79 23.10
C ILE A 4 32.54 -36.06 23.08
N ASN A 5 32.54 -34.81 23.51
CA ASN A 5 31.37 -33.95 23.68
C ASN A 5 31.07 -33.22 22.35
N GLY A 6 30.54 -33.95 21.36
CA GLY A 6 30.31 -33.43 20.01
C GLY A 6 28.85 -33.52 19.58
N ASN A 7 27.98 -32.63 20.07
CA ASN A 7 26.64 -32.46 19.48
C ASN A 7 25.87 -31.19 19.88
N LYS A 8 26.54 -30.07 20.20
CA LYS A 8 25.84 -28.80 20.51
C LYS A 8 25.63 -27.87 19.31
N LYS A 9 26.36 -28.06 18.21
CA LYS A 9 26.27 -27.20 17.01
C LYS A 9 25.11 -27.57 16.06
N LEU A 10 24.63 -28.82 16.08
CA LEU A 10 23.61 -29.29 15.14
C LEU A 10 22.18 -28.88 15.54
N LEU A 11 21.91 -28.72 16.84
CA LEU A 11 20.59 -28.33 17.35
C LEU A 11 20.24 -26.87 17.09
N ALA A 12 21.22 -25.98 16.99
CA ALA A 12 21.00 -24.56 16.69
C ALA A 12 20.54 -24.31 15.24
N VAL A 13 20.88 -25.19 14.30
CA VAL A 13 20.54 -25.05 12.88
C VAL A 13 19.07 -25.41 12.62
N PHE A 14 18.51 -26.39 13.32
CA PHE A 14 17.10 -26.80 13.15
C PHE A 14 16.09 -25.79 13.72
N ALA A 15 16.45 -25.02 14.75
CA ALA A 15 15.60 -23.97 15.30
C ALA A 15 15.45 -22.78 14.33
N LEU A 16 16.48 -22.46 13.55
CA LEU A 16 16.42 -21.40 12.54
C LEU A 16 15.49 -21.75 11.37
N PHE A 17 15.42 -23.02 10.98
CA PHE A 17 14.65 -23.45 9.81
C PHE A 17 13.13 -23.47 10.06
N SER A 18 12.71 -23.67 11.31
CA SER A 18 11.29 -23.76 11.68
C SER A 18 10.57 -22.39 11.68
N ILE A 19 11.31 -21.29 11.74
CA ILE A 19 10.75 -19.92 11.78
C ILE A 19 10.36 -19.43 10.38
N LEU A 20 10.96 -19.98 9.32
CA LEU A 20 10.76 -19.53 7.93
C LEU A 20 9.46 -20.02 7.27
N LEU A 21 8.65 -20.86 7.93
CA LEU A 21 7.52 -21.56 7.30
C LEU A 21 6.13 -21.25 7.87
N SER A 22 5.98 -20.23 8.73
CA SER A 22 4.66 -19.87 9.30
C SER A 22 4.03 -18.67 8.57
N PRO A 23 2.88 -18.82 7.88
CA PRO A 23 2.32 -17.78 7.01
C PRO A 23 1.41 -16.76 7.75
N THR A 24 1.38 -16.76 9.09
CA THR A 24 0.51 -15.84 9.84
C THR A 24 1.24 -14.53 10.19
N PRO A 25 0.73 -13.35 9.80
CA PRO A 25 1.42 -12.07 9.97
C PRO A 25 1.71 -11.71 11.44
N ALA A 26 0.83 -12.14 12.37
CA ALA A 26 1.02 -11.92 13.80
C ALA A 26 2.25 -12.66 14.40
N ARG A 27 2.69 -13.77 13.79
CA ARG A 27 3.88 -14.51 14.25
C ARG A 27 5.18 -13.97 13.65
N ALA A 28 5.10 -13.32 12.48
CA ALA A 28 6.27 -12.72 11.84
C ALA A 28 6.85 -11.57 12.68
N GLY A 29 5.98 -10.77 13.31
CA GLY A 29 6.41 -9.69 14.23
C GLY A 29 7.14 -10.20 15.47
N ALA A 30 6.61 -11.25 16.12
CA ALA A 30 7.26 -11.86 17.29
C ALA A 30 8.61 -12.52 16.96
N ALA A 31 8.72 -13.14 15.78
CA ALA A 31 9.96 -13.73 15.29
C ALA A 31 11.01 -12.68 14.89
N CYS A 32 10.60 -11.59 14.20
CA CYS A 32 11.43 -10.42 13.90
C CYS A 32 12.00 -9.82 15.19
N PHE A 33 11.13 -9.60 16.19
CA PHE A 33 11.52 -9.05 17.47
C PHE A 33 12.53 -9.95 18.18
N GLY A 34 12.28 -11.27 18.23
CA GLY A 34 13.20 -12.22 18.83
C GLY A 34 14.58 -12.25 18.15
N ALA A 35 14.61 -12.30 16.82
CA ALA A 35 15.86 -12.31 16.06
C ALA A 35 16.66 -11.01 16.20
N CYS A 36 15.98 -9.85 16.13
CA CYS A 36 16.60 -8.55 16.33
C CYS A 36 17.12 -8.39 17.76
N ALA A 37 16.33 -8.77 18.77
CA ALA A 37 16.73 -8.68 20.18
C ALA A 37 17.97 -9.54 20.47
N ILE A 38 18.05 -10.75 19.91
CA ILE A 38 19.23 -11.62 20.06
C ILE A 38 20.44 -11.01 19.36
N ALA A 39 20.28 -10.50 18.14
CA ALA A 39 21.37 -9.87 17.39
C ALA A 39 21.92 -8.62 18.11
N CYS A 40 21.05 -7.68 18.48
CA CYS A 40 21.44 -6.44 19.17
C CYS A 40 22.09 -6.68 20.54
N CYS A 41 21.57 -7.65 21.32
CA CYS A 41 22.17 -7.99 22.62
C CYS A 41 23.49 -8.76 22.49
N SER A 42 23.76 -9.40 21.36
CA SER A 42 25.00 -10.17 21.14
C SER A 42 26.20 -9.32 20.68
N THR A 43 25.95 -8.18 20.01
CA THR A 43 27.00 -7.32 19.47
C THR A 43 27.41 -6.19 20.41
N ALA A 44 26.52 -5.75 21.30
CA ALA A 44 26.81 -4.76 22.34
C ALA A 44 27.41 -5.44 23.60
N GLY A 45 28.60 -6.04 23.46
CA GLY A 45 29.52 -6.21 24.60
C GLY A 45 29.08 -7.10 25.77
N GLY A 46 28.29 -8.14 25.57
CA GLY A 46 28.08 -9.20 26.58
C GLY A 46 27.50 -8.75 27.94
N PRO A 47 27.27 -9.69 28.88
CA PRO A 47 26.66 -9.40 30.18
C PRO A 47 27.48 -8.47 31.10
N ALA A 48 28.67 -8.03 30.68
CA ALA A 48 29.57 -7.20 31.49
C ALA A 48 29.13 -5.73 31.63
N ALA A 49 28.20 -5.25 30.81
CA ALA A 49 27.66 -3.88 30.91
C ALA A 49 26.54 -3.73 31.97
N PHE A 50 26.09 -4.81 32.61
CA PHE A 50 24.96 -4.81 33.56
C PHE A 50 25.36 -4.72 35.03
N ALA A 51 26.66 -4.68 35.36
CA ALA A 51 27.14 -4.70 36.74
C ALA A 51 27.39 -3.31 37.36
N GLY A 52 26.97 -2.23 36.72
CA GLY A 52 27.06 -0.87 37.26
C GLY A 52 25.70 -0.36 37.76
N PRO A 53 25.63 0.41 38.87
CA PRO A 53 24.37 0.97 39.40
C PRO A 53 23.66 1.97 38.46
N LEU A 54 24.30 2.36 37.35
CA LEU A 54 23.70 3.15 36.26
C LEU A 54 23.18 2.28 35.08
N GLY A 55 23.48 0.98 35.05
CA GLY A 55 23.10 0.06 33.96
C GLY A 55 21.65 -0.40 33.99
N ILE A 56 20.95 -0.23 35.12
CA ILE A 56 19.53 -0.61 35.27
C ILE A 56 18.61 0.38 34.53
N ALA A 57 19.05 1.62 34.29
CA ALA A 57 18.26 2.61 33.56
C ALA A 57 18.29 2.44 32.02
N VAL A 58 19.34 1.81 31.48
CA VAL A 58 19.55 1.63 30.02
C VAL A 58 19.30 0.17 29.58
N GLY A 59 19.33 -0.78 30.51
CA GLY A 59 19.24 -2.22 30.25
C GLY A 59 17.88 -2.74 29.76
N LEU A 60 16.81 -1.94 29.87
CA LEU A 60 15.46 -2.29 29.41
C LEU A 60 14.92 -1.38 28.29
N THR A 61 15.66 -0.31 27.94
CA THR A 61 15.19 0.73 27.02
C THR A 61 15.99 0.81 25.72
N GLY A 62 17.27 0.37 25.72
CA GLY A 62 18.15 0.54 24.55
C GLY A 62 17.89 -0.45 23.40
N CYS A 63 18.09 -1.75 23.63
CA CYS A 63 18.05 -2.75 22.56
C CYS A 63 16.62 -3.20 22.21
N THR A 64 15.77 -3.36 23.22
CA THR A 64 14.34 -3.67 23.05
C THR A 64 13.59 -2.55 22.34
N GLY A 65 13.93 -1.29 22.62
CA GLY A 65 13.34 -0.12 21.96
C GLY A 65 13.63 -0.08 20.45
N ILE A 66 14.90 -0.20 20.06
CA ILE A 66 15.32 -0.15 18.64
C ILE A 66 14.71 -1.31 17.84
N CYS A 67 14.67 -2.53 18.40
CA CYS A 67 14.07 -3.67 17.73
C CYS A 67 12.54 -3.62 17.65
N MET A 68 11.86 -3.09 18.68
CA MET A 68 10.43 -2.83 18.58
C MET A 68 10.13 -1.75 17.54
N VAL A 69 10.92 -0.67 17.47
CA VAL A 69 10.73 0.35 16.43
C VAL A 69 10.98 -0.25 15.06
N ALA A 70 12.05 -1.02 14.83
CA ALA A 70 12.31 -1.63 13.52
C ALA A 70 11.21 -2.62 13.07
N CYS A 71 10.72 -3.48 13.98
CA CYS A 71 9.64 -4.43 13.64
C CYS A 71 8.25 -3.75 13.63
N ALA A 72 8.06 -2.62 14.33
CA ALA A 72 6.84 -1.81 14.29
C ALA A 72 6.86 -0.75 13.16
N THR A 73 8.01 -0.40 12.59
CA THR A 73 8.09 0.38 11.33
C THR A 73 8.01 -0.54 10.12
N ALA A 74 8.26 -1.84 10.31
CA ALA A 74 7.71 -2.86 9.42
C ALA A 74 6.21 -3.09 9.66
N ALA A 75 5.53 -2.27 10.50
CA ALA A 75 4.08 -2.24 10.53
C ALA A 75 3.61 -2.02 9.11
N PHE A 76 2.95 -3.07 8.64
CA PHE A 76 2.24 -3.13 7.39
C PHE A 76 1.31 -1.93 7.31
N ILE A 77 1.77 -0.85 6.68
CA ILE A 77 0.87 0.22 6.28
C ILE A 77 -0.04 -0.44 5.25
N PRO A 78 -1.35 -0.48 5.51
CA PRO A 78 -2.27 -1.16 4.62
C PRO A 78 -2.09 -0.50 3.24
N PRO A 79 -1.75 -1.28 2.20
CA PRO A 79 -1.60 -0.70 0.88
C PRO A 79 -2.93 -0.09 0.45
N ALA A 80 -2.88 0.98 -0.34
CA ALA A 80 -4.03 1.56 -1.01
C ALA A 80 -4.70 0.47 -1.86
N CYS A 81 -5.98 0.19 -1.61
CA CYS A 81 -6.65 -0.94 -2.23
C CYS A 81 -8.03 -0.59 -2.80
N PHE A 82 -8.45 -1.44 -3.72
CA PHE A 82 -9.77 -1.45 -4.35
C PHE A 82 -10.66 -2.56 -3.78
N ALA A 83 -11.98 -2.31 -3.78
CA ALA A 83 -12.97 -3.36 -3.56
C ALA A 83 -13.08 -4.29 -4.78
N ASP A 84 -13.58 -5.51 -4.60
CA ASP A 84 -13.56 -6.55 -5.62
C ASP A 84 -14.40 -6.22 -6.86
N GLU A 85 -15.45 -5.42 -6.70
CA GLU A 85 -16.34 -4.98 -7.78
C GLU A 85 -15.87 -3.71 -8.53
N THR A 86 -14.73 -3.11 -8.15
CA THR A 86 -14.24 -1.90 -8.80
C THR A 86 -13.93 -2.16 -10.28
N LYS A 87 -14.50 -1.36 -11.18
CA LYS A 87 -14.32 -1.52 -12.62
C LYS A 87 -13.02 -0.87 -13.06
N ILE A 88 -12.14 -1.59 -13.73
CA ILE A 88 -10.90 -1.06 -14.30
C ILE A 88 -11.04 -1.03 -15.82
N SER A 89 -10.66 0.09 -16.43
CA SER A 89 -10.66 0.24 -17.90
C SER A 89 -9.43 -0.45 -18.51
N VAL A 90 -9.67 -1.52 -19.26
CA VAL A 90 -8.65 -2.39 -19.89
C VAL A 90 -8.73 -2.27 -21.41
N LEU A 91 -7.58 -2.29 -22.10
CA LEU A 91 -7.51 -2.43 -23.55
C LEU A 91 -7.33 -3.91 -23.92
N GLU A 92 -8.31 -4.49 -24.59
CA GLU A 92 -8.27 -5.86 -25.10
C GLU A 92 -8.61 -5.86 -26.59
N GLN A 93 -7.73 -6.44 -27.42
CA GLN A 93 -7.91 -6.49 -28.88
C GLN A 93 -8.15 -5.10 -29.54
N GLY A 94 -7.57 -4.05 -28.96
CA GLY A 94 -7.73 -2.67 -29.44
C GLY A 94 -9.05 -2.00 -29.03
N ILE A 95 -9.88 -2.67 -28.22
CA ILE A 95 -11.14 -2.14 -27.70
C ILE A 95 -11.00 -1.92 -26.19
N ARG A 96 -11.49 -0.76 -25.72
CA ARG A 96 -11.57 -0.48 -24.29
C ARG A 96 -12.79 -1.18 -23.70
N ILE A 97 -12.57 -2.01 -22.69
CA ILE A 97 -13.61 -2.71 -21.93
C ILE A 97 -13.40 -2.49 -20.44
N GLU A 98 -14.43 -2.74 -19.64
CA GLU A 98 -14.34 -2.70 -18.18
C GLU A 98 -14.27 -4.12 -17.61
N LYS A 99 -13.32 -4.37 -16.71
CA LYS A 99 -13.20 -5.62 -15.94
C LYS A 99 -13.29 -5.31 -14.45
N ASP A 100 -13.80 -6.24 -13.65
CA ASP A 100 -13.66 -6.12 -12.19
C ASP A 100 -12.18 -6.18 -11.81
N VAL A 101 -11.75 -5.45 -10.79
CA VAL A 101 -10.34 -5.44 -10.36
C VAL A 101 -9.84 -6.85 -10.02
N LYS A 102 -10.72 -7.73 -9.54
CA LYS A 102 -10.37 -9.13 -9.25
C LYS A 102 -9.99 -9.96 -10.49
N ASP A 103 -10.44 -9.53 -11.67
CA ASP A 103 -10.22 -10.21 -12.95
C ASP A 103 -9.03 -9.61 -13.73
N ILE A 104 -8.40 -8.57 -13.19
CA ILE A 104 -7.20 -7.94 -13.77
C ILE A 104 -5.99 -8.84 -13.51
N ILE A 105 -5.19 -9.08 -14.55
CA ILE A 105 -3.96 -9.85 -14.44
C ILE A 105 -2.73 -8.99 -14.70
N VAL A 106 -1.59 -9.43 -14.18
CA VAL A 106 -0.29 -8.78 -14.44
C VAL A 106 0.00 -8.83 -15.94
N GLY A 107 0.42 -7.69 -16.50
CA GLY A 107 0.66 -7.51 -17.93
C GLY A 107 -0.55 -6.97 -18.72
N ASP A 108 -1.74 -6.90 -18.13
CA ASP A 108 -2.88 -6.22 -18.77
C ASP A 108 -2.53 -4.76 -19.05
N LEU A 109 -2.98 -4.25 -20.21
CA LEU A 109 -2.89 -2.84 -20.56
C LEU A 109 -4.13 -2.12 -20.03
N VAL A 110 -3.96 -1.28 -19.01
CA VAL A 110 -5.04 -0.50 -18.40
C VAL A 110 -4.91 0.97 -18.75
N SER A 111 -6.04 1.67 -18.73
CA SER A 111 -6.06 3.13 -18.93
C SER A 111 -5.48 3.84 -17.72
N THR A 112 -4.67 4.86 -17.95
CA THR A 112 -3.94 5.63 -16.92
C THR A 112 -3.94 7.12 -17.25
N LEU A 113 -3.52 7.95 -16.29
CA LEU A 113 -3.27 9.38 -16.48
C LEU A 113 -1.76 9.65 -16.59
N LYS A 114 -1.32 10.14 -17.76
CA LYS A 114 0.09 10.50 -18.02
C LYS A 114 0.15 11.87 -18.68
N ASN A 115 0.85 12.83 -18.04
CA ASN A 115 0.90 14.22 -18.48
C ASN A 115 -0.50 14.79 -18.71
N GLU A 116 -1.40 14.56 -17.74
CA GLU A 116 -2.81 14.99 -17.76
C GLU A 116 -3.62 14.45 -18.95
N LYS A 117 -3.13 13.42 -19.62
CA LYS A 117 -3.78 12.78 -20.77
C LYS A 117 -4.03 11.32 -20.50
N LEU A 118 -5.15 10.84 -21.02
CA LEU A 118 -5.49 9.43 -21.05
C LEU A 118 -4.43 8.67 -21.86
N SER A 119 -3.78 7.70 -21.22
CA SER A 119 -2.75 6.84 -21.80
C SER A 119 -3.02 5.38 -21.42
N LEU A 120 -2.17 4.47 -21.88
CA LEU A 120 -2.14 3.08 -21.45
C LEU A 120 -0.91 2.83 -20.57
N THR A 121 -1.04 1.90 -19.63
CA THR A 121 0.02 1.44 -18.75
C THR A 121 -0.11 -0.04 -18.50
N SER A 122 1.00 -0.71 -18.15
CA SER A 122 0.99 -2.13 -17.81
C SER A 122 0.73 -2.34 -16.32
N VAL A 123 -0.07 -3.34 -15.99
CA VAL A 123 -0.28 -3.79 -14.61
C VAL A 123 0.93 -4.58 -14.15
N LEU A 124 1.55 -4.13 -13.06
CA LEU A 124 2.71 -4.77 -12.44
C LEU A 124 2.32 -5.80 -11.39
N ARG A 125 1.27 -5.52 -10.64
CA ARG A 125 0.79 -6.34 -9.53
C ARG A 125 -0.72 -6.20 -9.40
N ASN A 126 -1.38 -7.30 -9.09
CA ASN A 126 -2.75 -7.29 -8.58
C ASN A 126 -2.86 -8.35 -7.49
N GLN A 127 -2.81 -7.96 -6.22
CA GLN A 127 -2.80 -8.89 -5.10
C GLN A 127 -4.09 -8.84 -4.29
N LYS A 128 -4.77 -9.99 -4.22
CA LYS A 128 -5.88 -10.21 -3.30
C LYS A 128 -5.38 -10.37 -1.87
N THR A 129 -6.01 -9.64 -0.95
CA THR A 129 -5.86 -9.84 0.50
C THR A 129 -7.22 -10.12 1.11
N GLN A 130 -7.33 -11.20 1.89
CA GLN A 130 -8.56 -11.56 2.62
C GLN A 130 -8.49 -11.01 4.05
N GLY A 131 -9.63 -10.56 4.58
CA GLY A 131 -9.73 -9.96 5.89
C GLY A 131 -10.88 -8.96 5.95
N ARG A 132 -11.19 -8.45 7.14
CA ARG A 132 -12.22 -7.43 7.30
C ARG A 132 -11.59 -6.05 7.10
N PHE A 133 -11.98 -5.34 6.06
CA PHE A 133 -11.43 -4.03 5.70
C PHE A 133 -12.53 -2.99 5.61
N GLU A 134 -12.21 -1.77 6.06
CA GLU A 134 -13.05 -0.60 5.85
C GLU A 134 -12.76 0.01 4.47
N PHE A 135 -13.80 0.52 3.84
CA PHE A 135 -13.78 1.16 2.55
C PHE A 135 -14.59 2.45 2.62
N VAL A 136 -14.11 3.48 1.93
CA VAL A 136 -14.81 4.73 1.68
C VAL A 136 -15.52 4.58 0.34
N GLN A 137 -16.85 4.56 0.37
CA GLN A 137 -17.71 4.63 -0.80
C GLN A 137 -17.93 6.11 -1.12
N ILE A 138 -17.47 6.55 -2.28
CA ILE A 138 -17.65 7.92 -2.73
C ILE A 138 -18.60 7.89 -3.92
N THR A 139 -19.68 8.67 -3.84
CA THR A 139 -20.70 8.79 -4.88
C THR A 139 -20.58 10.14 -5.56
N PHE A 140 -20.72 10.14 -6.89
CA PHE A 140 -20.55 11.31 -7.73
C PHE A 140 -21.80 11.59 -8.56
N GLU A 141 -22.08 12.87 -8.78
CA GLU A 141 -23.08 13.31 -9.74
C GLU A 141 -22.51 13.27 -11.16
N ASP A 142 -23.09 12.41 -12.01
CA ASP A 142 -22.83 12.42 -13.45
C ASP A 142 -24.02 13.08 -14.17
N LEU A 143 -23.89 14.39 -14.39
CA LEU A 143 -24.92 15.17 -15.07
C LEU A 143 -25.12 14.77 -16.54
N GLN A 144 -24.14 14.11 -17.17
CA GLN A 144 -24.26 13.72 -18.58
C GLN A 144 -25.08 12.44 -18.75
N ASN A 145 -24.81 11.43 -17.92
CA ASN A 145 -25.47 10.12 -18.02
C ASN A 145 -26.69 10.00 -17.09
N GLY A 146 -26.86 10.92 -16.14
CA GLY A 146 -27.97 10.92 -15.18
C GLY A 146 -27.95 9.78 -14.18
N MET A 147 -26.88 8.97 -14.17
CA MET A 147 -26.70 7.83 -13.28
C MET A 147 -25.52 8.13 -12.35
N PRO A 148 -25.69 8.01 -11.02
CA PRO A 148 -24.60 8.29 -10.10
C PRO A 148 -23.45 7.29 -10.32
N LYS A 149 -22.23 7.82 -10.36
CA LYS A 149 -21.01 7.02 -10.36
C LYS A 149 -20.56 6.76 -8.93
N ARG A 150 -19.82 5.67 -8.73
CA ARG A 150 -19.31 5.32 -7.40
C ARG A 150 -17.96 4.64 -7.49
N ILE A 151 -17.11 4.92 -6.52
CA ILE A 151 -15.86 4.19 -6.30
C ILE A 151 -15.79 3.74 -4.85
N LEU A 152 -15.17 2.58 -4.64
CA LEU A 152 -15.00 1.97 -3.33
C LEU A 152 -13.54 1.62 -3.11
N VAL A 153 -12.88 2.41 -2.26
CA VAL A 153 -11.43 2.32 -1.99
C VAL A 153 -11.15 2.33 -0.49
N THR A 154 -9.98 1.90 -0.06
CA THR A 154 -9.61 2.01 1.37
C THR A 154 -9.40 3.48 1.78
N PRO A 155 -9.56 3.84 3.07
CA PRO A 155 -9.42 5.23 3.56
C PRO A 155 -8.11 5.91 3.13
N GLU A 156 -7.03 5.14 3.10
CA GLU A 156 -5.70 5.61 2.75
C GLU A 156 -5.41 5.69 1.24
N HIS A 157 -6.39 5.40 0.39
CA HIS A 157 -6.20 5.33 -1.06
C HIS A 157 -6.10 6.74 -1.66
N GLY A 158 -5.05 6.99 -2.46
CA GLY A 158 -4.85 8.29 -3.11
C GLY A 158 -5.81 8.48 -4.30
N LEU A 159 -6.58 9.56 -4.27
CA LEU A 159 -7.53 9.95 -5.30
C LEU A 159 -7.04 11.18 -6.05
N VAL A 160 -7.38 11.33 -7.33
CA VAL A 160 -7.01 12.50 -8.12
C VAL A 160 -8.16 13.52 -8.08
N LEU A 161 -7.92 14.66 -7.45
CA LEU A 161 -8.86 15.77 -7.35
C LEU A 161 -8.54 16.85 -8.38
N SER A 162 -9.53 17.68 -8.70
CA SER A 162 -9.38 18.89 -9.49
C SER A 162 -9.87 20.08 -8.66
N ASN A 163 -8.98 21.04 -8.40
CA ASN A 163 -9.35 22.26 -7.68
C ASN A 163 -10.12 23.26 -8.57
N GLU A 164 -10.47 24.42 -8.03
CA GLU A 164 -11.21 25.48 -8.76
C GLU A 164 -10.43 26.06 -9.96
N ASN A 165 -9.10 25.94 -9.95
CA ASN A 165 -8.22 26.38 -11.04
C ASN A 165 -7.98 25.28 -12.10
N ASN A 166 -8.65 24.13 -11.97
CA ASN A 166 -8.41 22.91 -12.74
C ASN A 166 -7.00 22.33 -12.58
N GLU A 167 -6.31 22.64 -11.47
CA GLU A 167 -5.05 21.97 -11.14
C GLU A 167 -5.37 20.63 -10.49
N LEU A 168 -4.61 19.61 -10.89
CA LEU A 168 -4.76 18.28 -10.34
C LEU A 168 -3.97 18.11 -9.06
N THR A 169 -4.64 17.56 -8.05
CA THR A 169 -4.05 17.24 -6.76
C THR A 169 -4.36 15.82 -6.36
N ILE A 170 -3.65 15.33 -5.34
CA ILE A 170 -3.83 14.00 -4.77
C ILE A 170 -4.07 14.16 -3.28
N ASP A 171 -5.12 13.52 -2.78
CA ASP A 171 -5.38 13.37 -1.35
C ASP A 171 -5.92 11.95 -1.05
N SER A 172 -5.92 11.56 0.21
CA SER A 172 -6.46 10.28 0.64
C SER A 172 -7.99 10.28 0.65
N ALA A 173 -8.58 9.09 0.43
CA ALA A 173 -10.03 8.92 0.41
C ALA A 173 -10.71 9.33 1.74
N GLU A 174 -10.01 9.23 2.87
CA GLU A 174 -10.51 9.67 4.19
C GLU A 174 -10.60 11.20 4.35
N HIS A 175 -9.92 11.98 3.51
CA HIS A 175 -9.97 13.44 3.54
C HIS A 175 -10.98 14.04 2.57
N ILE A 176 -11.58 13.21 1.72
CA ILE A 176 -12.57 13.67 0.74
C ILE A 176 -13.84 14.13 1.46
N ASN A 177 -14.43 15.21 0.95
CA ASN A 177 -15.67 15.78 1.42
C ASN A 177 -16.68 15.91 0.28
N ALA A 178 -17.97 15.94 0.64
CA ALA A 178 -19.00 16.35 -0.30
C ALA A 178 -18.72 17.78 -0.78
N GLY A 179 -18.79 18.00 -2.09
CA GLY A 179 -18.39 19.25 -2.73
C GLY A 179 -17.04 19.20 -3.44
N ASP A 180 -16.17 18.24 -3.09
CA ASP A 180 -14.91 18.03 -3.80
C ASP A 180 -15.17 17.56 -5.24
N ARG A 181 -14.17 17.71 -6.10
CA ARG A 181 -14.26 17.36 -7.51
C ARG A 181 -13.16 16.39 -7.92
N MET A 182 -13.54 15.32 -8.62
CA MET A 182 -12.62 14.28 -9.08
C MET A 182 -12.62 14.16 -10.59
N LEU A 183 -11.46 13.84 -11.17
CA LEU A 183 -11.29 13.79 -12.63
C LEU A 183 -11.83 12.47 -13.22
N SER A 184 -12.79 12.54 -14.14
CA SER A 184 -13.28 11.40 -14.92
C SER A 184 -12.51 11.15 -16.21
N ALA A 185 -12.79 10.03 -16.89
CA ALA A 185 -12.08 9.60 -18.11
C ALA A 185 -12.16 10.60 -19.28
N ASP A 186 -13.24 11.36 -19.35
CA ASP A 186 -13.50 12.40 -20.34
C ASP A 186 -12.83 13.74 -20.00
N GLY A 187 -12.08 13.80 -18.89
CA GLY A 187 -11.43 15.01 -18.41
C GLY A 187 -12.37 15.98 -17.70
N ILE A 188 -13.59 15.55 -17.36
CA ILE A 188 -14.56 16.36 -16.62
C ILE A 188 -14.36 16.15 -15.12
N ALA A 189 -14.56 17.20 -14.35
CA ALA A 189 -14.51 17.12 -12.89
C ALA A 189 -15.91 16.76 -12.36
N LEU A 190 -16.06 15.57 -11.78
CA LEU A 190 -17.31 15.09 -11.19
C LEU A 190 -17.42 15.51 -9.72
N LEU A 191 -18.58 16.01 -9.32
CA LEU A 191 -18.86 16.48 -7.97
C LEU A 191 -19.13 15.31 -7.02
N VAL A 192 -18.43 15.27 -5.89
CA VAL A 192 -18.71 14.33 -4.79
C VAL A 192 -20.00 14.75 -4.10
N THR A 193 -21.00 13.87 -4.08
CA THR A 193 -22.32 14.14 -3.48
C THR A 193 -22.55 13.42 -2.16
N ASP A 194 -21.96 12.23 -1.98
CA ASP A 194 -22.18 11.39 -0.81
C ASP A 194 -20.95 10.55 -0.51
N ILE A 195 -20.69 10.33 0.78
CA ILE A 195 -19.57 9.55 1.29
C ILE A 195 -20.11 8.62 2.38
N ALA A 196 -19.84 7.32 2.24
CA ALA A 196 -20.24 6.31 3.20
C ALA A 196 -19.09 5.36 3.54
N ILE A 197 -19.05 4.87 4.77
CA ILE A 197 -18.10 3.82 5.16
C ILE A 197 -18.76 2.46 5.04
N VAL A 198 -18.09 1.53 4.36
CA VAL A 198 -18.56 0.16 4.11
C VAL A 198 -17.48 -0.82 4.55
N THR A 199 -17.87 -2.00 5.01
CA THR A 199 -16.92 -3.08 5.33
C THR A 199 -16.99 -4.17 4.27
N LYS A 200 -15.83 -4.66 3.81
CA LYS A 200 -15.70 -5.81 2.89
C LYS A 200 -14.74 -6.86 3.47
N ASN A 201 -14.79 -8.07 2.90
CA ASN A 201 -14.00 -9.24 3.36
C ASN A 201 -12.73 -9.49 2.52
N GLU A 202 -12.52 -8.67 1.49
CA GLU A 202 -11.34 -8.73 0.65
C GLU A 202 -11.00 -7.34 0.09
N LYS A 203 -9.74 -7.17 -0.28
CA LYS A 203 -9.22 -5.98 -0.94
C LYS A 203 -8.17 -6.35 -1.98
N TYR A 204 -8.03 -5.53 -3.02
CA TYR A 204 -7.08 -5.75 -4.12
C TYR A 204 -6.06 -4.62 -4.18
N THR A 205 -4.78 -4.96 -4.06
CA THR A 205 -3.66 -4.05 -4.28
C THR A 205 -3.23 -4.13 -5.73
N LEU A 206 -3.68 -3.16 -6.52
CA LEU A 206 -3.30 -3.01 -7.92
C LEU A 206 -2.13 -2.02 -8.01
N GLU A 207 -1.07 -2.36 -8.74
CA GLU A 207 0.06 -1.48 -9.03
C GLU A 207 0.27 -1.41 -10.55
N THR A 208 0.50 -0.21 -11.07
CA THR A 208 0.75 0.06 -12.50
C THR A 208 2.10 0.74 -12.69
N VAL A 209 2.66 0.69 -13.90
CA VAL A 209 3.93 1.37 -14.22
C VAL A 209 3.83 2.89 -14.00
N ASP A 210 2.73 3.51 -14.43
CA ASP A 210 2.58 4.97 -14.35
C ASP A 210 2.06 5.45 -12.98
N GLY A 211 1.65 4.53 -12.10
CA GLY A 211 1.18 4.84 -10.74
C GLY A 211 -0.25 5.38 -10.66
N THR A 212 -1.01 5.34 -11.76
CA THR A 212 -2.43 5.70 -11.80
C THR A 212 -3.21 4.73 -12.67
N VAL A 213 -4.51 4.64 -12.44
CA VAL A 213 -5.43 3.81 -13.23
C VAL A 213 -6.78 4.53 -13.37
N LEU A 214 -7.49 4.24 -14.45
CA LEU A 214 -8.88 4.63 -14.62
C LEU A 214 -9.79 3.54 -14.01
N ALA A 215 -10.39 3.86 -12.86
CA ALA A 215 -11.23 2.97 -12.07
C ALA A 215 -12.64 3.56 -11.87
N SER A 216 -13.68 2.81 -12.22
CA SER A 216 -15.08 3.25 -12.19
C SER A 216 -15.29 4.61 -12.86
N ASP A 217 -14.64 4.79 -14.02
CA ASP A 217 -14.61 6.03 -14.81
C ASP A 217 -13.95 7.25 -14.15
N LEU A 218 -13.14 7.03 -13.11
CA LEU A 218 -12.39 8.05 -12.37
C LEU A 218 -10.89 7.76 -12.38
N PHE A 219 -10.07 8.80 -12.56
CA PHE A 219 -8.64 8.65 -12.39
C PHE A 219 -8.28 8.60 -10.90
N VAL A 220 -7.56 7.55 -10.53
CA VAL A 220 -7.10 7.32 -9.16
C VAL A 220 -5.66 6.85 -9.17
N THR A 221 -4.98 7.04 -8.04
CA THR A 221 -3.59 6.58 -7.92
C THR A 221 -3.56 5.09 -7.60
N THR A 222 -2.47 4.43 -7.94
CA THR A 222 -2.17 3.07 -7.46
C THR A 222 -1.07 3.11 -6.39
N MET A 223 -0.93 4.25 -5.69
CA MET A 223 0.13 4.51 -4.72
C MET A 223 -0.36 4.25 -3.29
N CYS A 224 0.51 3.72 -2.43
CA CYS A 224 0.22 3.54 -1.00
C CYS A 224 0.29 4.86 -0.21
N ASN A 225 -0.35 4.85 0.97
CA ASN A 225 -0.54 6.01 1.85
C ASN A 225 0.72 6.83 2.08
N GLU A 226 1.87 6.20 2.27
CA GLU A 226 3.13 6.84 2.70
C GLU A 226 3.56 8.00 1.80
N GLU A 227 3.11 7.98 0.55
CA GLU A 227 3.44 8.97 -0.46
C GLU A 227 2.43 10.12 -0.53
N VAL A 228 1.25 9.94 0.08
CA VAL A 228 0.11 10.87 0.14
C VAL A 228 -0.08 11.48 1.55
N ILE A 229 0.54 10.93 2.61
CA ILE A 229 0.44 11.46 3.99
C ILE A 229 0.79 12.96 4.04
N GLY A 230 -0.07 13.77 4.67
CA GLY A 230 0.20 15.19 4.94
C GLY A 230 -0.71 16.18 4.22
N GLY A 231 -1.82 15.69 3.65
CA GLY A 231 -2.84 16.48 2.98
C GLY A 231 -2.59 16.63 1.48
N GLU A 232 -3.41 17.45 0.84
CA GLU A 232 -3.41 17.71 -0.60
C GLU A 232 -2.01 17.99 -1.17
N ARG A 233 -1.63 17.23 -2.19
CA ARG A 233 -0.37 17.40 -2.92
C ARG A 233 -0.61 17.64 -4.39
N LEU A 234 0.24 18.45 -5.02
CA LEU A 234 0.21 18.61 -6.48
C LEU A 234 0.47 17.26 -7.18
N PHE A 235 -0.36 16.93 -8.17
CA PHE A 235 -0.33 15.64 -8.86
C PHE A 235 1.02 15.37 -9.54
N GLU A 236 1.46 16.24 -10.47
CA GLU A 236 2.66 16.00 -11.28
C GLU A 236 3.95 15.84 -10.45
N PRO A 237 4.28 16.74 -9.48
CA PRO A 237 5.46 16.56 -8.63
C PRO A 237 5.41 15.27 -7.81
N THR A 238 4.23 14.89 -7.31
CA THR A 238 4.04 13.66 -6.51
C THR A 238 4.26 12.42 -7.36
N MET A 239 3.62 12.34 -8.53
CA MET A 239 3.76 11.22 -9.45
C MET A 239 5.19 11.08 -9.96
N LYS A 240 5.87 12.19 -10.28
CA LYS A 240 7.27 12.18 -10.68
C LYS A 240 8.17 11.60 -9.58
N ASN A 241 8.00 12.06 -8.34
CA ASN A 241 8.78 11.56 -7.20
C ASN A 241 8.53 10.07 -6.95
N TRP A 242 7.26 9.65 -7.01
CA TRP A 242 6.90 8.24 -6.85
C TRP A 242 7.57 7.35 -7.90
N ARG A 243 7.50 7.72 -9.19
CA ARG A 243 8.15 6.97 -10.30
C ARG A 243 9.65 6.88 -10.13
N MET A 244 10.32 7.97 -9.71
CA MET A 244 11.77 7.98 -9.45
C MET A 244 12.15 7.03 -8.30
N LYS A 245 11.36 6.96 -7.24
CA LYS A 245 11.62 6.08 -6.08
C LYS A 245 11.46 4.60 -6.42
N HIS A 246 10.44 4.26 -7.21
CA HIS A 246 10.09 2.87 -7.48
C HIS A 246 10.83 2.30 -8.70
N ASN A 247 11.57 3.14 -9.43
CA ASN A 247 12.49 2.77 -10.51
C ASN A 247 11.89 1.75 -11.50
N PHE A 248 10.61 1.92 -11.83
CA PHE A 248 10.00 1.20 -12.94
C PHE A 248 10.61 1.78 -14.21
N SER A 249 11.70 1.17 -14.69
CA SER A 249 12.23 1.48 -16.00
C SER A 249 11.09 1.30 -17.00
N GLU A 250 10.75 2.36 -17.74
CA GLU A 250 9.84 2.24 -18.89
C GLU A 250 10.43 1.13 -19.77
N ALA A 251 9.82 -0.05 -19.74
CA ALA A 251 10.18 -1.11 -20.65
C ALA A 251 9.72 -0.63 -22.04
N HIS A 252 10.65 -0.03 -22.78
CA HIS A 252 10.46 0.45 -24.14
C HIS A 252 10.10 -0.69 -25.09
#